data_AF-A0A6M0ADU6-F1
#
_entry.id   AF-A0A6M0ADU6-F1
#
_cell.length_a   1.000
_cell.length_b   1.000
_cell.length_c   1.000
_cell.angle_alpha   90.00
_cell.angle_beta   90.00
_cell.angle_gamma   90.00
#
_symmetry.space_group_name_H-M   'P 1'
#
loop_
_entity.id
_entity.type
_entity.pdbx_description
1 polymer ?
#
loop_
_entity_poly.entity_id
_entity_poly.type
_entity_poly.pdbx_seq_one_letter_code
_entity_poly.pdbx_strand_id
1 'polypeptide(L)'
;MQDFLEQGLIEVLDHAIGQALVEHIASLEQSRRYACFASKVIPGFRFLYCEGKSLKEIATLLNMTNHSQASRVLAPGKLLNHVQYLSVENFFQLISTTTKGLGLEENATKLDYLSNVMQEVEAFLNTQVFQAAVAELSTSTSRSMNSLYAQRLCRYLDEYNKKKQGANNE
;
A
#
# COMPACT_ATOMS: atom_id res chain seq x y z
N MET A 1 -2.15 16.10 19.69
CA MET A 1 -2.25 14.63 19.69
C MET A 1 -2.95 14.14 18.43
N GLN A 2 -4.10 14.72 18.06
CA GLN A 2 -4.77 14.39 16.80
C GLN A 2 -3.90 14.67 15.56
N ASP A 3 -3.33 15.87 15.42
CA ASP A 3 -2.43 16.21 14.31
C ASP A 3 -1.22 15.26 14.19
N PHE A 4 -0.70 14.79 15.33
CA PHE A 4 0.41 13.82 15.37
C PHE A 4 -0.01 12.46 14.81
N LEU A 5 -1.20 11.97 15.18
CA LEU A 5 -1.74 10.71 14.67
C LEU A 5 -2.09 10.81 13.19
N GLU A 6 -2.64 11.93 12.74
CA GLU A 6 -2.97 12.17 11.33
C GLU A 6 -1.71 12.29 10.46
N GLN A 7 -0.68 13.00 10.92
CA GLN A 7 0.60 13.07 10.22
C GLN A 7 1.32 11.72 10.22
N GLY A 8 1.38 11.07 11.39
CA GLY A 8 1.97 9.74 11.55
C GLY A 8 1.29 8.69 10.66
N LEU A 9 -0.03 8.80 10.47
CA LEU A 9 -0.79 7.94 9.58
C LEU A 9 -0.31 8.04 8.14
N ILE A 10 -0.15 9.28 7.64
CA ILE A 10 0.27 9.53 6.27
C ILE A 10 1.70 9.03 6.04
N GLU A 11 2.61 9.31 6.98
CA GLU A 11 4.01 8.89 6.88
C GLU A 11 4.14 7.36 6.90
N VAL A 12 3.43 6.69 7.81
CA VAL A 12 3.39 5.22 7.89
C VAL A 12 2.80 4.62 6.61
N LEU A 13 1.71 5.19 6.09
CA LEU A 13 1.05 4.69 4.89
C LEU A 13 1.96 4.82 3.67
N ASP A 14 2.62 5.97 3.48
CA ASP A 14 3.58 6.17 2.39
C ASP A 14 4.73 5.17 2.46
N HIS A 15 5.28 4.95 3.66
CA HIS A 15 6.35 3.99 3.87
C HIS A 15 5.91 2.56 3.54
N ALA A 16 4.75 2.15 4.06
CA ALA A 16 4.17 0.84 3.81
C ALA A 16 3.89 0.59 2.31
N ILE A 17 3.38 1.60 1.60
CA ILE A 17 3.18 1.53 0.14
C ILE A 17 4.51 1.30 -0.58
N GLY A 18 5.53 2.08 -0.24
CA GLY A 18 6.84 1.96 -0.88
C GLY A 18 7.47 0.60 -0.65
N GLN A 19 7.48 0.13 0.59
CA GLN A 19 8.00 -1.18 0.96
C GLN A 19 7.24 -2.31 0.26
N ALA A 20 5.90 -2.28 0.31
CA ALA A 20 5.07 -3.32 -0.30
C ALA A 20 5.28 -3.43 -1.81
N LEU A 21 5.45 -2.30 -2.51
CA LEU A 21 5.76 -2.31 -3.95
C LEU A 21 7.13 -2.89 -4.25
N VAL A 22 8.16 -2.52 -3.48
CA VAL A 22 9.52 -3.06 -3.65
C VAL A 22 9.53 -4.56 -3.43
N GLU A 23 8.92 -5.03 -2.35
CA GLU A 23 8.82 -6.46 -2.04
C GLU A 23 8.03 -7.23 -3.09
N HIS A 24 6.91 -6.66 -3.58
CA HIS A 24 6.12 -7.27 -4.65
C HIS A 24 6.91 -7.40 -5.95
N ILE A 25 7.63 -6.35 -6.35
CA ILE A 25 8.51 -6.37 -7.53
C ILE A 25 9.60 -7.44 -7.36
N ALA A 26 10.31 -7.44 -6.23
CA ALA A 26 11.36 -8.41 -5.95
C ALA A 26 10.83 -9.86 -5.99
N SER A 27 9.62 -10.10 -5.47
CA SER A 27 8.98 -11.42 -5.52
C SER A 27 8.71 -11.89 -6.96
N LEU A 28 8.37 -10.97 -7.86
CA LEU A 28 8.16 -11.27 -9.27
C LEU A 28 9.48 -11.52 -9.98
N GLU A 29 10.54 -10.77 -9.68
CA GLU A 29 11.88 -10.97 -10.24
C GLU A 29 12.44 -12.36 -9.91
N GLN A 30 12.15 -12.88 -8.72
CA GLN A 30 12.52 -14.23 -8.30
C GLN A 30 11.66 -15.33 -8.95
N SER A 31 10.53 -14.96 -9.57
CA SER A 31 9.62 -15.91 -10.20
C SER A 31 10.11 -16.34 -11.58
N ARG A 32 10.33 -17.65 -11.76
CA ARG A 32 10.63 -18.25 -13.08
C ARG A 32 9.62 -17.88 -14.17
N ARG A 33 8.35 -17.69 -13.79
CA ARG A 33 7.26 -17.44 -14.73
C ARG A 33 6.95 -15.96 -14.93
N TYR A 34 7.18 -15.14 -13.92
CA TYR A 34 6.70 -13.75 -13.92
C TYR A 34 7.81 -12.69 -13.88
N ALA A 35 9.09 -13.07 -13.82
CA ALA A 35 10.22 -12.13 -13.82
C ALA A 35 10.17 -11.13 -14.97
N CYS A 36 9.77 -11.56 -16.18
CA CYS A 36 9.64 -10.68 -17.35
C CYS A 36 8.56 -9.59 -17.22
N PHE A 37 7.71 -9.67 -16.19
CA PHE A 37 6.66 -8.68 -15.91
C PHE A 37 6.99 -7.77 -14.72
N ALA A 38 8.11 -7.98 -14.00
CA ALA A 38 8.47 -7.17 -12.84
C ALA A 38 8.57 -5.67 -13.18
N SER A 39 9.18 -5.34 -14.31
CA SER A 39 9.27 -3.96 -14.82
C SER A 39 7.91 -3.34 -15.19
N LYS A 40 6.86 -4.14 -15.31
CA LYS A 40 5.50 -3.71 -15.66
C LYS A 40 4.62 -3.41 -14.44
N VAL A 41 5.10 -3.68 -13.22
CA VAL A 41 4.35 -3.46 -11.98
C VAL A 41 4.00 -1.99 -11.76
N ILE A 42 5.01 -1.13 -11.74
CA ILE A 42 4.83 0.33 -11.55
C ILE A 42 3.88 0.94 -12.60
N PRO A 43 4.09 0.76 -13.93
CA PRO A 43 3.16 1.32 -14.90
C PRO A 43 1.75 0.68 -14.82
N GLY A 44 1.65 -0.60 -14.47
CA GLY A 44 0.35 -1.26 -14.29
C GLY A 44 -0.44 -0.73 -13.10
N PHE A 45 0.22 -0.47 -11.96
CA PHE A 45 -0.44 0.17 -10.82
C PHE A 45 -0.83 1.62 -11.12
N ARG A 46 -0.03 2.36 -11.90
CA ARG A 46 -0.40 3.70 -12.34
C ARG A 46 -1.64 3.68 -13.23
N PHE A 47 -1.69 2.77 -14.21
CA PHE A 47 -2.88 2.61 -15.04
C PHE A 47 -4.12 2.24 -14.21
N LEU A 48 -3.96 1.36 -13.22
CA LEU A 48 -5.06 0.89 -12.39
C LEU A 48 -5.60 1.97 -11.45
N TYR A 49 -4.72 2.60 -10.68
CA TYR A 49 -5.12 3.52 -9.61
C TYR A 49 -5.21 4.97 -10.06
N CYS A 50 -4.34 5.43 -10.94
CA CYS A 50 -4.25 6.85 -11.29
C CYS A 50 -5.01 7.19 -12.57
N GLU A 51 -5.17 6.20 -13.46
CA GLU A 51 -5.89 6.37 -14.73
C GLU A 51 -7.19 5.57 -14.80
N GLY A 52 -7.55 4.85 -13.73
CA GLY A 52 -8.83 4.13 -13.63
C GLY A 52 -9.03 3.00 -14.65
N LYS A 53 -7.95 2.49 -15.27
CA LYS A 53 -8.06 1.46 -16.31
C LYS A 53 -8.40 0.10 -15.71
N SER A 54 -9.22 -0.66 -16.42
CA SER A 54 -9.50 -2.05 -16.08
C SER A 54 -8.26 -2.94 -16.30
N LEU A 55 -8.20 -4.06 -15.58
CA LEU A 55 -7.15 -5.07 -15.77
C LEU A 55 -7.14 -5.65 -17.21
N LYS A 56 -8.27 -5.59 -17.93
CA LYS A 56 -8.33 -5.98 -19.34
C LYS A 56 -7.58 -4.99 -20.22
N GLU A 57 -7.82 -3.70 -20.04
CA GLU A 57 -7.11 -2.63 -20.77
C GLU A 57 -5.62 -2.63 -20.43
N ILE A 58 -5.27 -2.81 -19.15
CA ILE A 58 -3.88 -2.90 -18.69
C ILE A 58 -3.16 -4.10 -19.33
N ALA A 59 -3.83 -5.25 -19.44
CA ALA A 59 -3.24 -6.40 -20.10
C ALA A 59 -2.83 -6.07 -21.54
N THR A 60 -3.69 -5.37 -22.29
CA THR A 60 -3.38 -4.90 -23.65
C THR A 60 -2.24 -3.88 -23.64
N LEU A 61 -2.29 -2.85 -22.81
CA LEU A 61 -1.28 -1.78 -22.75
C LEU A 61 0.11 -2.28 -22.35
N LEU A 62 0.18 -3.33 -21.53
CA LEU A 62 1.43 -3.89 -21.02
C LEU A 62 1.84 -5.18 -21.73
N ASN A 63 1.27 -5.50 -22.89
CA ASN A 63 1.59 -6.72 -23.66
C ASN A 63 1.55 -7.98 -22.79
N MET A 64 0.45 -8.15 -22.05
CA MET A 64 0.11 -9.35 -21.30
C MET A 64 -0.98 -10.11 -22.06
N THR A 65 -1.01 -11.43 -21.92
CA THR A 65 -1.89 -12.31 -22.69
C THR A 65 -3.38 -12.05 -22.41
N ASN A 66 -3.73 -11.78 -21.15
CA ASN A 66 -5.13 -11.58 -20.75
C ASN A 66 -5.25 -10.88 -19.39
N HIS A 67 -6.49 -10.50 -19.07
CA HIS A 67 -6.90 -9.98 -17.75
C HIS A 67 -6.41 -10.84 -16.58
N SER A 68 -6.43 -12.17 -16.72
CA SER A 68 -6.01 -13.09 -15.66
C SER A 68 -4.50 -13.03 -15.39
N GLN A 69 -3.67 -12.76 -16.41
CA GLN A 69 -2.24 -12.52 -16.22
C GLN A 69 -2.00 -11.16 -15.56
N ALA A 70 -2.67 -10.10 -16.00
CA ALA A 70 -2.58 -8.78 -15.36
C ALA A 70 -3.00 -8.84 -13.89
N SER A 71 -4.08 -9.56 -13.57
CA SER A 71 -4.54 -9.78 -12.20
C SER A 71 -3.50 -10.51 -11.34
N ARG A 72 -2.77 -11.49 -11.87
CA ARG A 72 -1.73 -12.21 -11.12
C ARG A 72 -0.44 -11.41 -10.95
N VAL A 73 -0.05 -10.65 -11.99
CA VAL A 73 1.15 -9.81 -11.97
C VAL A 73 0.96 -8.61 -11.04
N LEU A 74 -0.17 -7.91 -11.15
CA LEU A 74 -0.44 -6.73 -10.32
C LEU A 74 -0.96 -7.13 -8.94
N ALA A 75 -1.80 -8.16 -8.85
CA ALA A 75 -2.35 -8.67 -7.59
C ALA A 75 -2.81 -7.55 -6.62
N PRO A 76 -3.69 -6.61 -7.05
CA PRO A 76 -3.98 -5.38 -6.29
C PRO A 76 -4.53 -5.65 -4.89
N GLY A 77 -5.34 -6.70 -4.70
CA GLY A 77 -5.81 -7.09 -3.37
C GLY A 77 -4.70 -7.64 -2.47
N LYS A 78 -3.71 -8.34 -3.03
CA LYS A 78 -2.54 -8.79 -2.25
C LYS A 78 -1.68 -7.61 -1.84
N LEU A 79 -1.45 -6.65 -2.75
CA LEU A 79 -0.72 -5.43 -2.41
C LEU A 79 -1.45 -4.67 -1.30
N LEU A 80 -2.76 -4.45 -1.42
CA LEU A 80 -3.56 -3.74 -0.41
C LEU A 80 -3.43 -4.40 0.98
N ASN A 81 -3.61 -5.73 1.06
CA ASN A 81 -3.50 -6.46 2.31
C ASN A 81 -2.09 -6.36 2.92
N HIS A 82 -1.07 -6.37 2.07
CA HIS A 82 0.32 -6.25 2.53
C HIS A 82 0.64 -4.85 3.05
N VAL A 83 0.16 -3.82 2.36
CA VAL A 83 0.25 -2.42 2.82
C VAL A 83 -0.49 -2.25 4.14
N GLN A 84 -1.66 -2.87 4.30
CA GLN A 84 -2.42 -2.85 5.54
C GLN A 84 -1.62 -3.48 6.69
N TYR A 85 -1.06 -4.66 6.48
CA TYR A 85 -0.22 -5.33 7.47
C TYR A 85 0.96 -4.46 7.92
N LEU A 86 1.74 -3.93 6.96
CA LEU A 86 2.88 -3.07 7.25
C LEU A 86 2.44 -1.77 7.93
N SER A 87 1.29 -1.21 7.57
CA SER A 87 0.77 0.01 8.19
C SER A 87 0.42 -0.21 9.66
N VAL A 88 -0.23 -1.34 10.00
CA VAL A 88 -0.55 -1.69 11.38
C VAL A 88 0.74 -1.85 12.20
N GLU A 89 1.70 -2.59 11.68
CA GLU A 89 2.98 -2.82 12.36
C GLU A 89 3.74 -1.50 12.60
N ASN A 90 3.91 -0.69 11.55
CA ASN A 90 4.66 0.56 11.62
C ASN A 90 3.95 1.61 12.50
N PHE A 91 2.62 1.70 12.45
CA PHE A 91 1.86 2.63 13.28
C PHE A 91 1.91 2.23 14.76
N PHE A 92 1.84 0.94 15.05
CA PHE A 92 2.03 0.42 16.41
C PHE A 92 3.43 0.76 16.95
N GLN A 93 4.48 0.61 16.13
CA GLN A 93 5.84 1.00 16.51
C GLN A 93 5.96 2.53 16.74
N LEU A 94 5.35 3.34 15.88
CA LEU A 94 5.31 4.80 16.03
C LEU A 94 4.68 5.23 17.36
N ILE A 95 3.51 4.66 17.69
CA ILE A 95 2.85 4.92 18.97
C ILE A 95 3.73 4.46 20.13
N SER A 96 4.26 3.23 20.06
CA SER A 96 5.05 2.62 21.13
C SER A 96 6.34 3.39 21.45
N THR A 97 7.00 3.94 20.43
CA THR A 97 8.21 4.76 20.62
C THR A 97 7.88 6.13 21.20
N THR A 98 6.73 6.70 20.84
CA THR A 98 6.24 7.98 21.37
C THR A 98 5.77 7.85 22.81
N THR A 99 5.10 6.76 23.17
CA THR A 99 4.55 6.53 24.51
C THR A 99 5.57 6.06 25.54
N LYS A 100 6.66 5.42 25.12
CA LYS A 100 7.85 5.22 25.98
C LYS A 100 8.43 6.55 26.49
N GLY A 101 8.24 7.65 25.77
CA GLY A 101 8.56 9.00 26.24
C GLY A 101 7.52 9.63 27.19
N LEU A 102 6.35 8.99 27.37
CA LEU A 102 5.19 9.52 28.12
C LEU A 102 4.86 8.72 29.41
N GLY A 103 5.72 7.78 29.83
CA GLY A 103 5.58 7.13 31.14
C GLY A 103 4.47 6.08 31.25
N LEU A 104 4.07 5.43 30.15
CA LEU A 104 3.08 4.34 30.17
C LEU A 104 3.65 2.98 30.67
N GLU A 105 4.83 2.96 31.29
CA GLU A 105 5.52 1.73 31.71
C GLU A 105 4.85 0.99 32.88
N GLU A 106 3.97 1.65 33.65
CA GLU A 106 3.38 1.01 34.84
C GLU A 106 2.31 -0.07 34.54
N ASN A 107 1.77 -0.12 33.32
CA ASN A 107 0.69 -1.07 32.95
C ASN A 107 1.06 -2.08 31.83
N ALA A 108 2.28 -2.00 31.28
CA ALA A 108 2.70 -2.71 30.06
C ALA A 108 2.99 -4.22 30.24
N THR A 109 2.78 -4.79 31.44
CA THR A 109 3.04 -6.22 31.73
C THR A 109 1.89 -7.16 31.37
N LYS A 110 0.75 -6.66 30.87
CA LYS A 110 -0.38 -7.51 30.44
C LYS A 110 -0.41 -7.68 28.93
N LEU A 111 -0.24 -8.93 28.48
CA LEU A 111 -0.42 -9.35 27.08
C LEU A 111 -1.75 -8.87 26.49
N ASP A 112 -2.82 -8.87 27.30
CA ASP A 112 -4.15 -8.40 26.93
C ASP A 112 -4.17 -6.91 26.57
N TYR A 113 -3.38 -6.08 27.25
CA TYR A 113 -3.29 -4.65 26.95
C TYR A 113 -2.65 -4.42 25.57
N LEU A 114 -1.56 -5.11 25.27
CA LEU A 114 -0.90 -5.02 23.95
C LEU A 114 -1.81 -5.51 22.83
N SER A 115 -2.56 -6.59 23.06
CA SER A 115 -3.55 -7.10 22.11
C SER A 115 -4.64 -6.06 21.84
N ASN A 116 -5.15 -5.41 22.88
CA ASN A 116 -6.18 -4.38 22.73
C ASN A 116 -5.66 -3.16 21.95
N VAL A 117 -4.44 -2.69 22.25
CA VAL A 117 -3.84 -1.57 21.51
C VAL A 117 -3.65 -1.92 20.04
N MET A 118 -3.19 -3.14 19.72
CA MET A 118 -3.03 -3.56 18.33
C MET A 118 -4.37 -3.65 17.59
N GLN A 119 -5.43 -4.13 18.25
CA GLN A 119 -6.79 -4.13 17.70
C GLN A 119 -7.33 -2.72 17.47
N GLU A 120 -7.09 -1.79 18.40
CA GLU A 120 -7.50 -0.39 18.26
C GLU A 120 -6.77 0.31 17.11
N VAL A 121 -5.46 0.05 16.94
CA VAL A 121 -4.67 0.53 15.81
C VAL A 121 -5.23 -0.02 14.49
N GLU A 122 -5.48 -1.32 14.43
CA GLU A 122 -6.04 -1.95 13.23
C GLU A 122 -7.42 -1.38 12.89
N ALA A 123 -8.31 -1.24 13.87
CA ALA A 123 -9.64 -0.65 13.67
C ALA A 123 -9.54 0.80 13.16
N PHE A 124 -8.67 1.61 13.77
CA PHE A 124 -8.42 2.99 13.34
C PHE A 124 -7.94 3.05 11.88
N LEU A 125 -6.91 2.28 11.53
CA LEU A 125 -6.38 2.25 10.16
C LEU A 125 -7.39 1.73 9.14
N ASN A 126 -8.18 0.73 9.51
CA ASN A 126 -9.24 0.20 8.66
C ASN A 126 -10.29 1.27 8.35
N THR A 127 -10.76 2.00 9.36
CA THR A 127 -11.73 3.07 9.18
C THR A 127 -11.16 4.23 8.37
N GLN A 128 -9.93 4.64 8.66
CA GLN A 128 -9.32 5.83 8.03
C GLN A 128 -8.82 5.57 6.60
N VAL A 129 -8.41 4.34 6.28
CA VAL A 129 -7.69 4.04 5.03
C VAL A 129 -8.32 2.89 4.25
N PHE A 130 -8.42 1.71 4.88
CA PHE A 130 -8.54 0.46 4.11
C PHE A 130 -9.97 0.09 3.74
N GLN A 131 -10.98 0.49 4.53
CA GLN A 131 -12.38 0.20 4.23
C GLN A 131 -12.80 0.76 2.86
N ALA A 132 -12.46 2.03 2.58
CA ALA A 132 -12.73 2.66 1.30
C ALA A 132 -11.94 1.98 0.16
N ALA A 133 -10.67 1.64 0.39
CA ALA A 133 -9.81 1.00 -0.61
C ALA A 133 -10.31 -0.41 -1.00
N VAL A 134 -10.81 -1.18 -0.03
CA VAL A 134 -11.42 -2.50 -0.28
C VAL A 134 -12.68 -2.33 -1.11
N ALA A 135 -13.57 -1.39 -0.75
CA ALA A 135 -14.80 -1.13 -1.50
C ALA A 135 -14.51 -0.74 -2.96
N GLU A 136 -13.48 0.09 -3.19
CA GLU A 136 -13.02 0.44 -4.54
C GLU A 136 -12.60 -0.79 -5.34
N LEU A 137 -11.78 -1.66 -4.75
CA LEU A 137 -11.31 -2.87 -5.43
C LEU A 137 -12.41 -3.89 -5.72
N SER A 138 -13.46 -3.93 -4.91
CA SER A 138 -14.61 -4.82 -5.08
C SER A 138 -15.61 -4.32 -6.13
N THR A 139 -15.62 -3.03 -6.45
CA THR A 139 -16.60 -2.44 -7.38
C THR A 139 -16.17 -2.67 -8.84
N SER A 140 -17.06 -3.25 -9.66
CA SER A 140 -16.77 -3.68 -11.04
C SER A 140 -17.08 -2.63 -12.12
N THR A 141 -17.93 -1.65 -11.83
CA THR A 141 -18.33 -0.57 -12.74
C THR A 141 -18.07 0.81 -12.13
N SER A 142 -17.59 1.76 -12.93
CA SER A 142 -17.29 3.16 -12.53
C SER A 142 -16.43 3.29 -11.27
N ARG A 143 -15.33 2.54 -11.19
CA ARG A 143 -14.39 2.61 -10.08
C ARG A 143 -13.66 3.95 -10.10
N SER A 144 -14.07 4.89 -9.26
CA SER A 144 -13.25 6.05 -8.91
C SER A 144 -12.26 5.61 -7.83
N MET A 145 -10.96 5.69 -8.12
CA MET A 145 -9.89 5.34 -7.18
C MET A 145 -9.51 6.59 -6.37
N ASN A 146 -10.35 6.91 -5.38
CA ASN A 146 -10.29 8.15 -4.62
C ASN A 146 -10.02 7.93 -3.12
N SER A 147 -9.89 6.70 -2.65
CA SER A 147 -9.53 6.37 -1.28
C SER A 147 -8.19 7.00 -0.93
N LEU A 148 -7.97 7.25 0.37
CA LEU A 148 -6.69 7.76 0.83
C LEU A 148 -5.54 6.87 0.35
N TYR A 149 -5.72 5.54 0.43
CA TYR A 149 -4.77 4.57 -0.13
C TYR A 149 -4.47 4.82 -1.62
N ALA A 150 -5.50 4.95 -2.46
CA ALA A 150 -5.32 5.19 -3.89
C ALA A 150 -4.57 6.51 -4.17
N GLN A 151 -4.93 7.58 -3.45
CA GLN A 151 -4.28 8.88 -3.57
C GLN A 151 -2.81 8.82 -3.19
N ARG A 152 -2.49 8.19 -2.04
CA ARG A 152 -1.10 8.02 -1.59
C ARG A 152 -0.29 7.13 -2.52
N LEU A 153 -0.88 6.06 -3.02
CA LEU A 153 -0.25 5.18 -4.00
C LEU A 153 0.09 5.93 -5.28
N CYS A 154 -0.83 6.73 -5.82
CA CYS A 154 -0.56 7.56 -7.00
C CYS A 154 0.54 8.58 -6.78
N ARG A 155 0.55 9.24 -5.62
CA ARG A 155 1.64 10.15 -5.24
C ARG A 155 3.00 9.43 -5.25
N TYR A 156 3.08 8.27 -4.62
CA TYR A 156 4.31 7.47 -4.59
C TYR A 156 4.77 7.09 -6.01
N LEU A 157 3.86 6.63 -6.86
CA LEU A 157 4.17 6.24 -8.25
C LEU A 157 4.66 7.42 -9.09
N ASP A 158 4.10 8.62 -8.90
CA ASP A 158 4.56 9.83 -9.58
C ASP A 158 5.95 10.28 -9.11
N GLU A 159 6.22 10.20 -7.80
CA GLU A 159 7.56 10.48 -7.25
C GLU A 159 8.60 9.47 -7.75
N TYR A 160 8.24 8.18 -7.82
CA TYR A 160 9.10 7.12 -8.37
C TYR A 160 9.49 7.40 -9.83
N ASN A 161 8.52 7.80 -10.65
CA ASN A 161 8.77 8.13 -12.06
C ASN A 161 9.68 9.36 -12.21
N LYS A 162 9.49 10.41 -11.41
CA LYS A 162 10.35 11.60 -11.42
C LYS A 162 11.80 11.25 -11.08
N LYS A 163 12.03 10.43 -10.05
CA LYS A 163 13.37 9.96 -9.66
C LYS A 163 14.04 9.16 -10.78
N LYS A 164 13.29 8.27 -11.44
CA LYS A 164 13.81 7.47 -12.56
C LYS A 164 14.12 8.31 -13.82
N GLN A 165 13.35 9.36 -14.09
CA GLN A 165 13.61 10.28 -15.21
C GLN A 165 14.80 11.20 -14.93
N GLY A 166 15.00 11.63 -13.68
CA GLY A 166 16.19 12.38 -13.28
C GLY A 166 17.48 11.58 -13.42
N ALA A 167 17.47 10.30 -13.02
CA ALA A 167 18.65 9.42 -13.09
C ALA A 167 19.05 8.97 -14.51
N ASN A 168 18.20 9.17 -15.53
CA ASN A 168 18.51 8.85 -16.92
C ASN A 168 19.02 10.06 -17.71
N ASN A 169 19.07 11.25 -17.10
CA ASN A 169 19.51 12.51 -17.71
C ASN A 169 20.86 12.99 -17.15
N GLU A 170 21.54 12.17 -16.34
CA GLU A 170 22.91 12.35 -15.85
C GLU A 170 23.83 11.28 -16.45
#